data_AF-A0A3M2ISS8-F1
#
_entry.id   AF-A0A3M2ISS8-F1
#
_cell.length_a   1.000
_cell.length_b   1.000
_cell.length_c   1.000
_cell.angle_alpha   90.00
_cell.angle_beta   90.00
_cell.angle_gamma   90.00
#
_symmetry.space_group_name_H-M   'P 1'
#
loop_
_entity.id
_entity.type
_entity.pdbx_description
1 polymer ?
#
loop_
_entity_poly.entity_id
_entity_poly.type
_entity_poly.pdbx_seq_one_letter_code
_entity_poly.pdbx_strand_id
1 'polypeptide(L)'
;FFEATRQIKATLPKALVSGGVSNVSFAFRGNNPVREAMHSAFLYHAIKAGMDMGIVNAGQITVYEEIPKDLLELVEDVLLNRRPDATERLVQFAETVKSEGKKVVEDPAWRKAPVEERLKHALIKGIVEYIEEDVEEARQKYGHPLNVIEGPLMEGMNIVGDLFGSGKMFLPQVVKSARVMKKAVAYLTPYMEAEKRRSGDQKPVGKVLLATVRGDVHDIGKNIVGVVLACNNYEIIDLGVMVPADQILKTAREKQVDIIGLSGLITPSLDEMVHVAKEMEREQFDKPLLIGGATTSRVHTAVKIAPQYRHPVIHVLDASRCVGVVSNLLSEETREAYVQQIQEEYRRLREAHQKKHGDRELAPLEEARRKRYPIDWSATEITPPTFLGTRVFEDYPLEEIRTRIDWTPFFQAWEMKGKFPDILDSPKFGAEARKLYEDAQKLLDEIIRRGWLTARAVIGFFPANSVGDDIEVYTDESRKTVRAVIHTLRQQMKREEGRYNLALADFIAPKDSGVADYIGGFAVTTGIGMEALVKRFEEAHDDYNAILAKALADRLA
;
A
#
# COMPACT_ATOMS: atom_id res chain seq x y z
N PHE A 1 30.58 -36.56 4.15
CA PHE A 1 29.26 -36.32 3.53
C PHE A 1 29.36 -36.25 2.01
N PHE A 2 30.06 -35.27 1.43
CA PHE A 2 30.13 -35.09 -0.03
C PHE A 2 30.55 -36.34 -0.81
N GLU A 3 31.55 -37.09 -0.31
CA GLU A 3 31.99 -38.31 -0.98
C GLU A 3 30.94 -39.44 -0.92
N ALA A 4 30.23 -39.57 0.19
CA ALA A 4 29.12 -40.51 0.31
C ALA A 4 27.98 -40.14 -0.66
N THR A 5 27.67 -38.84 -0.82
CA THR A 5 26.70 -38.36 -1.82
C THR A 5 27.12 -38.76 -3.24
N ARG A 6 28.38 -38.57 -3.61
CA ARG A 6 28.90 -38.98 -4.94
C ARG A 6 28.77 -40.49 -5.15
N GLN A 7 29.15 -41.29 -4.17
CA GLN A 7 29.07 -42.75 -4.25
C GLN A 7 27.62 -43.24 -4.35
N ILE A 8 26.69 -42.66 -3.58
CA ILE A 8 25.26 -42.98 -3.66
C ILE A 8 24.71 -42.63 -5.04
N LYS A 9 25.01 -41.44 -5.57
CA LYS A 9 24.56 -41.04 -6.90
C LYS A 9 25.15 -41.89 -8.03
N ALA A 10 26.39 -42.35 -7.88
CA ALA A 10 27.04 -43.23 -8.85
C ALA A 10 26.49 -44.67 -8.83
N THR A 11 26.21 -45.22 -7.65
CA THR A 11 25.78 -46.63 -7.50
C THR A 11 24.26 -46.81 -7.56
N LEU A 12 23.50 -45.79 -7.16
CA LEU A 12 22.04 -45.80 -7.06
C LEU A 12 21.46 -44.54 -7.73
N PRO A 13 21.39 -44.47 -9.07
CA PRO A 13 21.06 -43.24 -9.80
C PRO A 13 19.62 -42.73 -9.54
N LYS A 14 18.73 -43.58 -9.03
CA LYS A 14 17.36 -43.19 -8.65
C LYS A 14 17.21 -42.75 -7.19
N ALA A 15 18.25 -42.89 -6.37
CA ALA A 15 18.21 -42.47 -4.97
C ALA A 15 18.37 -40.93 -4.87
N LEU A 16 17.51 -40.30 -4.07
CA LEU A 16 17.59 -38.88 -3.75
C LEU A 16 18.33 -38.67 -2.43
N VAL A 17 19.09 -37.59 -2.34
CA VAL A 17 19.87 -37.20 -1.16
C VAL A 17 19.31 -35.88 -0.63
N SER A 18 18.77 -35.94 0.60
CA SER A 18 18.24 -34.80 1.33
C SER A 18 18.87 -34.68 2.71
N GLY A 19 19.02 -33.46 3.23
CA GLY A 19 19.65 -33.23 4.53
C GLY A 19 19.38 -31.85 5.13
N GLY A 20 19.33 -31.79 6.46
CA GLY A 20 19.26 -30.55 7.22
C GLY A 20 20.62 -29.85 7.29
N VAL A 21 20.76 -28.72 6.60
CA VAL A 21 22.03 -27.98 6.50
C VAL A 21 22.40 -27.30 7.82
N SER A 22 21.40 -26.95 8.63
CA SER A 22 21.58 -26.26 9.91
C SER A 22 22.44 -27.00 10.94
N ASN A 23 22.58 -28.32 10.80
CA ASN A 23 23.41 -29.13 11.71
C ASN A 23 24.92 -28.92 11.46
N VAL A 24 25.31 -28.51 10.25
CA VAL A 24 26.72 -28.30 9.87
C VAL A 24 27.34 -27.13 10.64
N SER A 25 26.53 -26.13 11.03
CA SER A 25 26.98 -24.94 11.74
C SER A 25 26.53 -24.87 13.20
N PHE A 26 26.12 -26.01 13.79
CA PHE A 26 25.50 -26.06 15.11
C PHE A 26 26.39 -25.45 16.21
N ALA A 27 27.70 -25.67 16.15
CA ALA A 27 28.67 -25.16 17.12
C ALA A 27 28.78 -23.62 17.12
N PHE A 28 28.29 -22.94 16.08
CA PHE A 28 28.39 -21.49 15.91
C PHE A 28 27.06 -20.77 16.16
N ARG A 29 26.12 -21.39 16.87
CA ARG A 29 24.84 -20.76 17.27
C ARG A 29 25.09 -19.40 17.92
N GLY A 30 24.44 -18.35 17.39
CA GLY A 30 24.64 -16.96 17.81
C GLY A 30 25.63 -16.15 16.95
N ASN A 31 26.44 -16.81 16.11
CA ASN A 31 27.32 -16.14 15.14
C ASN A 31 26.77 -16.33 13.71
N ASN A 32 25.82 -15.47 13.31
CA ASN A 32 25.16 -15.57 12.01
C ASN A 32 26.13 -15.46 10.82
N PRO A 33 27.12 -14.53 10.79
CA PRO A 33 28.06 -14.44 9.66
C PRO A 33 28.80 -15.75 9.36
N VAL A 34 29.33 -16.43 10.39
CA VAL A 34 30.04 -17.71 10.20
C VAL A 34 29.07 -18.81 9.77
N ARG A 35 27.85 -18.84 10.34
CA ARG A 35 26.84 -19.85 9.99
C ARG A 35 26.36 -19.72 8.55
N GLU A 36 26.12 -18.50 8.09
CA GLU A 36 25.69 -18.19 6.71
C GLU A 36 26.76 -18.59 5.71
N ALA A 37 28.02 -18.27 5.98
CA ALA A 37 29.15 -18.71 5.16
C ALA A 37 29.27 -20.24 5.09
N MET A 38 29.16 -20.93 6.24
CA MET A 38 29.20 -22.40 6.30
C MET A 38 28.07 -23.06 5.53
N HIS A 39 26.83 -22.56 5.65
CA HIS A 39 25.70 -23.11 4.91
C HIS A 39 25.87 -22.95 3.40
N SER A 40 26.31 -21.76 2.98
CA SER A 40 26.45 -21.41 1.56
C SER A 40 27.58 -22.21 0.91
N ALA A 41 28.73 -22.33 1.57
CA ALA A 41 29.84 -23.17 1.12
C ALA A 41 29.48 -24.66 1.12
N PHE A 42 28.76 -25.14 2.14
CA PHE A 42 28.31 -26.52 2.18
C PHE A 42 27.37 -26.84 1.03
N LEU A 43 26.37 -26.00 0.78
CA LEU A 43 25.41 -26.19 -0.32
C LEU A 43 26.09 -26.16 -1.68
N TYR A 44 27.02 -25.22 -1.89
CA TYR A 44 27.80 -25.15 -3.13
C TYR A 44 28.51 -26.47 -3.45
N HIS A 45 29.20 -27.06 -2.47
CA HIS A 45 29.89 -28.35 -2.64
C HIS A 45 28.93 -29.55 -2.66
N ALA A 46 27.86 -29.52 -1.87
CA ALA A 46 26.88 -30.60 -1.80
C ALA A 46 26.07 -30.74 -3.08
N ILE A 47 25.62 -29.62 -3.67
CA ILE A 47 24.90 -29.60 -4.95
C ILE A 47 25.80 -30.16 -6.06
N LYS A 48 27.07 -29.73 -6.10
CA LYS A 48 28.06 -30.26 -7.05
C LYS A 48 28.34 -31.75 -6.84
N ALA A 49 28.22 -32.24 -5.61
CA ALA A 49 28.32 -33.67 -5.29
C ALA A 49 27.05 -34.48 -5.61
N GLY A 50 25.94 -33.82 -5.94
CA GLY A 50 24.66 -34.44 -6.33
C GLY A 50 23.59 -34.43 -5.23
N MET A 51 23.61 -33.52 -4.27
CA MET A 51 22.53 -33.35 -3.30
C MET A 51 21.28 -32.74 -3.97
N ASP A 52 20.10 -33.33 -3.77
CA ASP A 52 18.86 -32.91 -4.43
C ASP A 52 18.04 -31.88 -3.64
N MET A 53 18.10 -31.93 -2.31
CA MET A 53 17.30 -31.05 -1.45
C MET A 53 18.01 -30.73 -0.13
N GLY A 54 18.15 -29.44 0.19
CA GLY A 54 18.64 -28.97 1.48
C GLY A 54 17.54 -28.30 2.30
N ILE A 55 17.38 -28.71 3.57
CA ILE A 55 16.51 -28.00 4.52
C ILE A 55 17.35 -26.93 5.21
N VAL A 56 17.12 -25.67 4.84
CA VAL A 56 17.92 -24.51 5.26
C VAL A 56 17.04 -23.25 5.32
N ASN A 57 17.46 -22.26 6.11
CA ASN A 57 16.85 -20.93 6.08
C ASN A 57 17.39 -20.16 4.87
N ALA A 58 16.57 -19.97 3.83
CA ALA A 58 16.97 -19.30 2.60
C ALA A 58 17.41 -17.83 2.80
N GLY A 59 16.89 -17.16 3.83
CA GLY A 59 17.30 -15.79 4.18
C GLY A 59 18.68 -15.69 4.87
N GLN A 60 19.30 -16.83 5.15
CA GLN A 60 20.63 -16.98 5.76
C GLN A 60 21.60 -17.70 4.81
N ILE A 61 21.40 -17.54 3.50
CA ILE A 61 22.30 -18.03 2.46
C ILE A 61 22.88 -16.80 1.77
N THR A 62 24.21 -16.70 1.79
CA THR A 62 24.95 -15.67 1.08
C THR A 62 25.43 -16.22 -0.27
N VAL A 63 25.70 -15.33 -1.23
CA VAL A 63 26.28 -15.74 -2.51
C VAL A 63 27.69 -16.25 -2.24
N TYR A 64 28.01 -17.46 -2.72
CA TYR A 64 29.30 -18.12 -2.46
C TYR A 64 30.51 -17.24 -2.81
N GLU A 65 30.43 -16.47 -3.90
CA GLU A 65 31.48 -15.56 -4.37
C GLU A 65 31.62 -14.28 -3.53
N GLU A 66 30.58 -13.92 -2.77
CA GLU A 66 30.57 -12.74 -1.89
C GLU A 66 31.08 -13.06 -0.47
N ILE A 67 31.37 -14.33 -0.16
CA ILE A 67 31.98 -14.72 1.11
C ILE A 67 33.40 -14.16 1.17
N PRO A 68 33.78 -13.40 2.23
CA PRO A 68 35.14 -12.94 2.42
C PRO A 68 36.15 -14.08 2.28
N LYS A 69 37.20 -13.89 1.48
CA LYS A 69 38.12 -14.97 1.07
C LYS A 69 38.82 -15.65 2.26
N ASP A 70 39.15 -14.86 3.27
CA ASP A 70 39.72 -15.30 4.54
C ASP A 70 38.75 -16.20 5.33
N LEU A 71 37.47 -15.84 5.41
CA LEU A 71 36.44 -16.66 6.05
C LEU A 71 36.11 -17.91 5.21
N LEU A 72 36.06 -17.79 3.88
CA LEU A 72 35.78 -18.90 2.98
C LEU A 72 36.84 -20.00 3.09
N GLU A 73 38.11 -19.63 3.14
CA GLU A 73 39.22 -20.59 3.31
C GLU A 73 39.06 -21.39 4.60
N LEU A 74 38.78 -20.72 5.73
CA LEU A 74 38.58 -21.36 7.03
C LEU A 74 37.36 -22.29 7.04
N VAL A 75 36.27 -21.88 6.39
CA VAL A 75 35.06 -22.69 6.26
C VAL A 75 35.31 -23.92 5.39
N GLU A 76 35.96 -23.76 4.24
CA GLU A 76 36.28 -24.88 3.35
C GLU A 76 37.25 -25.87 3.99
N ASP A 77 38.23 -25.39 4.74
CA ASP A 77 39.19 -26.23 5.46
C ASP A 77 38.48 -27.19 6.41
N VAL A 78 37.43 -26.73 7.10
CA VAL A 78 36.58 -27.55 7.98
C VAL A 78 35.66 -28.48 7.19
N LEU A 79 34.96 -27.97 6.17
CA LEU A 79 34.00 -28.76 5.40
C LEU A 79 34.63 -29.88 4.58
N LEU A 80 35.83 -29.64 4.05
CA LEU A 80 36.57 -30.57 3.19
C LEU A 80 37.67 -31.33 3.95
N ASN A 81 37.87 -31.03 5.24
CA ASN A 81 38.90 -31.63 6.09
C ASN A 81 40.29 -31.52 5.45
N ARG A 82 40.67 -30.33 4.96
CA ARG A 82 41.93 -30.10 4.23
C ARG A 82 43.17 -30.15 5.13
N ARG A 83 43.00 -29.90 6.43
CA ARG A 83 44.08 -29.74 7.40
C ARG A 83 43.65 -30.17 8.81
N PRO A 84 44.59 -30.64 9.66
CA PRO A 84 44.28 -31.14 11.00
C PRO A 84 43.83 -30.06 11.99
N ASP A 85 44.26 -28.81 11.82
CA ASP A 85 43.95 -27.67 12.70
C ASP A 85 42.79 -26.79 12.19
N ALA A 86 42.01 -27.26 11.21
CA ALA A 86 40.93 -26.49 10.56
C ALA A 86 39.88 -25.97 11.57
N THR A 87 39.46 -26.86 12.47
CA THR A 87 38.42 -26.56 13.47
C THR A 87 38.87 -25.48 14.45
N GLU A 88 40.11 -25.55 14.94
CA GLU A 88 40.66 -24.60 15.91
C GLU A 88 40.78 -23.20 15.33
N ARG A 89 41.24 -23.11 14.07
CA ARG A 89 41.34 -21.83 13.34
C ARG A 89 39.97 -21.19 13.11
N LEU A 90 38.97 -21.97 12.69
CA LEU A 90 37.61 -21.44 12.47
C LEU A 90 36.97 -21.01 13.80
N VAL A 91 37.19 -21.73 14.90
CA VAL A 91 36.69 -21.35 16.22
C VAL A 91 37.34 -20.05 16.71
N GLN A 92 38.68 -19.91 16.61
CA GLN A 92 39.37 -18.67 16.94
C GLN A 92 38.87 -17.48 16.11
N PHE A 93 38.67 -17.67 14.80
CA PHE A 93 38.11 -16.63 13.95
C PHE A 93 36.65 -16.31 14.31
N ALA A 94 35.86 -17.32 14.67
CA ALA A 94 34.47 -17.08 15.08
C ALA A 94 34.37 -16.30 16.40
N GLU A 95 35.38 -16.35 17.27
CA GLU A 95 35.43 -15.55 18.51
C GLU A 95 35.69 -14.07 18.23
N THR A 96 36.47 -13.72 17.21
CA THR A 96 36.69 -12.32 16.81
C THR A 96 35.45 -11.70 16.14
N VAL A 97 34.50 -12.53 15.70
CA VAL A 97 33.25 -12.13 15.02
C VAL A 97 32.05 -12.09 15.99
N LYS A 98 32.22 -12.36 17.30
CA LYS A 98 31.12 -12.35 18.29
C LYS A 98 30.54 -10.94 18.51
N SER A 99 29.35 -10.73 17.93
CA SER A 99 28.28 -9.83 18.39
C SER A 99 28.71 -8.43 18.84
N GLU A 100 29.05 -7.57 17.88
CA GLU A 100 28.61 -6.19 17.99
C GLU A 100 27.26 -6.07 17.28
N GLY A 101 26.23 -5.70 18.04
CA GLY A 101 25.05 -5.08 17.47
C GLY A 101 25.50 -3.84 16.72
N LYS A 102 25.80 -3.99 15.43
CA LYS A 102 26.08 -2.86 14.55
C LYS A 102 24.83 -1.98 14.56
N LYS A 103 24.89 -0.90 15.34
CA LYS A 103 24.52 0.39 14.79
C LYS A 103 25.20 0.44 13.43
N VAL A 104 24.41 0.44 12.36
CA VAL A 104 24.88 0.78 11.04
C VAL A 104 25.40 2.21 11.16
N VAL A 105 26.67 2.35 11.53
CA VAL A 105 27.43 3.54 11.17
C VAL A 105 27.52 3.40 9.65
N GLU A 106 26.76 4.22 8.95
CA GLU A 106 26.80 4.29 7.49
C GLU A 106 28.26 4.36 7.06
N ASP A 107 28.69 3.38 6.26
CA ASP A 107 30.02 3.42 5.69
C ASP A 107 30.08 4.63 4.73
N PRO A 108 30.90 5.66 5.00
CA PRO A 108 31.00 6.83 4.13
C PRO A 108 31.71 6.51 2.81
N ALA A 109 31.99 5.23 2.49
CA ALA A 109 32.57 4.80 1.22
C ALA A 109 31.82 5.36 0.00
N TRP A 110 30.49 5.45 0.03
CA TRP A 110 29.71 5.99 -1.09
C TRP A 110 29.94 7.50 -1.30
N ARG A 111 30.30 8.25 -0.25
CA ARG A 111 30.62 9.69 -0.35
C ARG A 111 31.89 9.97 -1.16
N LYS A 112 32.76 8.98 -1.35
CA LYS A 112 33.97 9.10 -2.18
C LYS A 112 33.69 8.88 -3.67
N ALA A 113 32.49 8.46 -4.03
CA ALA A 113 32.09 8.25 -5.42
C ALA A 113 31.86 9.59 -6.16
N PRO A 114 31.87 9.59 -7.50
CA PRO A 114 31.45 10.74 -8.31
C PRO A 114 30.03 11.20 -7.96
N VAL A 115 29.75 12.50 -8.13
CA VAL A 115 28.46 13.10 -7.78
C VAL A 115 27.26 12.38 -8.39
N GLU A 116 27.39 11.87 -9.62
CA GLU A 116 26.33 11.10 -10.30
C GLU A 116 25.98 9.82 -9.53
N GLU A 117 26.99 9.07 -9.09
CA GLU A 117 26.79 7.83 -8.35
C GLU A 117 26.32 8.11 -6.92
N ARG A 118 26.71 9.24 -6.33
CA ARG A 118 26.17 9.70 -5.03
C ARG A 118 24.69 10.05 -5.13
N LEU A 119 24.28 10.79 -6.15
CA LEU A 119 22.88 11.13 -6.40
C LEU A 119 22.02 9.89 -6.64
N LYS A 120 22.50 8.93 -7.45
CA LYS A 120 21.82 7.64 -7.65
C LYS A 120 21.70 6.86 -6.35
N HIS A 121 22.78 6.78 -5.58
CA HIS A 121 22.77 6.08 -4.29
C HIS A 121 21.78 6.73 -3.31
N ALA A 122 21.78 8.05 -3.21
CA ALA A 122 20.88 8.81 -2.35
C ALA A 122 19.41 8.60 -2.74
N LEU A 123 19.10 8.60 -4.04
CA LEU A 123 17.75 8.30 -4.55
C LEU A 123 17.32 6.87 -4.25
N ILE A 124 18.15 5.87 -4.55
CA ILE A 124 17.81 4.44 -4.34
C ILE A 124 17.64 4.12 -2.84
N LYS A 125 18.43 4.75 -1.97
CA LYS A 125 18.38 4.54 -0.52
C LYS A 125 17.43 5.48 0.22
N GLY A 126 16.95 6.55 -0.42
CA GLY A 126 16.06 7.55 0.19
C GLY A 126 16.75 8.48 1.20
N ILE A 127 18.03 8.80 0.98
CA ILE A 127 18.89 9.62 1.86
C ILE A 127 18.72 11.09 1.50
N VAL A 128 18.39 11.92 2.50
CA VAL A 128 18.01 13.34 2.32
C VAL A 128 19.11 14.29 2.82
N GLU A 129 20.02 13.78 3.64
CA GLU A 129 20.98 14.53 4.43
C GLU A 129 21.98 15.30 3.57
N TYR A 130 22.44 14.73 2.45
CA TYR A 130 23.48 15.31 1.58
C TYR A 130 22.97 15.78 0.21
N ILE A 131 21.65 15.73 -0.02
CA ILE A 131 21.10 15.92 -1.36
C ILE A 131 21.33 17.33 -1.90
N GLU A 132 21.25 18.36 -1.06
CA GLU A 132 21.47 19.76 -1.49
C GLU A 132 22.92 20.00 -1.92
N GLU A 133 23.88 19.42 -1.18
CA GLU A 133 25.31 19.51 -1.51
C GLU A 133 25.63 18.78 -2.82
N ASP A 134 25.12 17.56 -2.99
CA ASP A 134 25.37 16.75 -4.19
C ASP A 134 24.69 17.37 -5.43
N VAL A 135 23.49 17.93 -5.28
CA VAL A 135 22.77 18.60 -6.37
C VAL A 135 23.49 19.88 -6.78
N GLU A 136 24.05 20.65 -5.83
CA GLU A 136 24.82 21.84 -6.16
C GLU A 136 26.12 21.51 -6.92
N GLU A 137 26.85 20.47 -6.50
CA GLU A 137 28.04 20.00 -7.23
C GLU A 137 27.68 19.55 -8.65
N ALA A 138 26.57 18.80 -8.80
CA ALA A 138 26.09 18.39 -10.12
C ALA A 138 25.64 19.60 -10.97
N ARG A 139 24.97 20.59 -10.37
CA ARG A 139 24.55 21.82 -11.08
C ARG A 139 25.74 22.57 -11.65
N GLN A 140 26.83 22.69 -10.89
CA GLN A 140 28.07 23.32 -11.36
C GLN A 140 28.74 22.52 -12.48
N LYS A 141 28.67 21.18 -12.42
CA LYS A 141 29.27 20.28 -13.42
C LYS A 141 28.51 20.24 -14.74
N TYR A 142 27.18 20.16 -14.71
CA TYR A 142 26.33 19.97 -15.89
C TYR A 142 25.90 21.28 -16.57
N GLY A 143 26.22 22.43 -15.98
CA GLY A 143 26.01 23.77 -16.54
C GLY A 143 24.55 24.25 -16.50
N HIS A 144 23.62 23.41 -16.94
CA HIS A 144 22.17 23.64 -16.90
C HIS A 144 21.53 22.84 -15.76
N PRO A 145 20.82 23.47 -14.81
CA PRO A 145 20.02 22.80 -13.78
C PRO A 145 19.14 21.65 -14.30
N LEU A 146 18.54 21.81 -15.48
CA LEU A 146 17.69 20.77 -16.07
C LEU A 146 18.46 19.49 -16.40
N ASN A 147 19.72 19.60 -16.84
CA ASN A 147 20.56 18.45 -17.15
C ASN A 147 20.86 17.59 -15.90
N VAL A 148 20.81 18.18 -14.70
CA VAL A 148 20.92 17.43 -13.44
C VAL A 148 19.66 16.59 -13.19
N ILE A 149 18.49 17.14 -13.52
CA ILE A 149 17.21 16.44 -13.43
C ILE A 149 17.18 15.31 -14.46
N GLU A 150 17.33 15.63 -15.75
CA GLU A 150 17.23 14.66 -16.86
C GLU A 150 18.37 13.63 -16.89
N GLY A 151 19.52 13.95 -16.28
CA GLY A 151 20.67 13.05 -16.17
C GLY A 151 20.65 12.22 -14.88
N PRO A 152 21.52 12.53 -13.90
CA PRO A 152 21.76 11.66 -12.76
C PRO A 152 20.53 11.42 -11.88
N LEU A 153 19.64 12.40 -11.73
CA LEU A 153 18.43 12.24 -10.93
C LEU A 153 17.42 11.30 -11.61
N MET A 154 17.13 11.51 -12.89
CA MET A 154 16.24 10.62 -13.66
C MET A 154 16.83 9.22 -13.83
N GLU A 155 18.14 9.08 -14.02
CA GLU A 155 18.79 7.75 -14.02
C GLU A 155 18.58 7.02 -12.68
N GLY A 156 18.71 7.72 -11.56
CA GLY A 156 18.41 7.16 -10.24
C GLY A 156 16.94 6.74 -10.10
N MET A 157 16.01 7.57 -10.60
CA MET A 157 14.58 7.26 -10.56
C MET A 157 14.17 6.13 -11.49
N ASN A 158 14.81 5.98 -12.65
CA ASN A 158 14.60 4.84 -13.54
C ASN A 158 14.98 3.53 -12.84
N ILE A 159 16.13 3.50 -12.14
CA ILE A 159 16.54 2.32 -11.35
C ILE A 159 15.53 2.02 -10.24
N VAL A 160 15.02 3.05 -9.55
CA VAL A 160 13.94 2.89 -8.54
C VAL A 160 12.70 2.28 -9.19
N GLY A 161 12.29 2.76 -10.37
CA GLY A 161 11.18 2.22 -11.15
C GLY A 161 11.38 0.75 -11.54
N ASP A 162 12.56 0.39 -12.03
CA ASP A 162 12.90 -0.98 -12.42
C ASP A 162 12.93 -1.93 -11.21
N LEU A 163 13.49 -1.48 -10.08
CA LEU A 163 13.52 -2.25 -8.84
C LEU A 163 12.11 -2.45 -8.27
N PHE A 164 11.24 -1.44 -8.38
CA PHE A 164 9.84 -1.55 -7.97
C PHE A 164 9.05 -2.49 -8.89
N GLY A 165 9.20 -2.34 -10.21
CA GLY A 165 8.57 -3.19 -11.22
C GLY A 165 8.99 -4.66 -11.13
N SER A 166 10.26 -4.92 -10.77
CA SER A 166 10.78 -6.27 -10.52
C SER A 166 10.49 -6.81 -9.11
N GLY A 167 9.82 -6.02 -8.25
CA GLY A 167 9.46 -6.40 -6.89
C GLY A 167 10.62 -6.51 -5.91
N LYS A 168 11.77 -5.91 -6.24
CA LYS A 168 12.98 -5.80 -5.39
C LYS A 168 12.97 -4.57 -4.49
N MET A 169 12.14 -3.57 -4.83
CA MET A 169 11.84 -2.39 -4.02
C MET A 169 10.35 -2.33 -3.74
N PHE A 170 9.96 -1.77 -2.59
CA PHE A 170 8.57 -1.66 -2.17
C PHE A 170 8.12 -0.22 -2.01
N LEU A 171 6.81 -0.01 -1.93
CA LEU A 171 6.23 1.33 -1.94
C LEU A 171 6.80 2.28 -0.87
N PRO A 172 7.07 1.87 0.39
CA PRO A 172 7.70 2.76 1.38
C PRO A 172 9.03 3.33 0.91
N GLN A 173 9.83 2.53 0.20
CA GLN A 173 11.13 2.94 -0.32
C GLN A 173 10.95 3.88 -1.51
N VAL A 174 10.02 3.59 -2.42
CA VAL A 174 9.72 4.46 -3.57
C VAL A 174 9.30 5.86 -3.13
N VAL A 175 8.47 5.96 -2.08
CA VAL A 175 8.05 7.26 -1.54
C VAL A 175 9.22 7.97 -0.87
N LYS A 176 10.13 7.25 -0.17
CA LYS A 176 11.38 7.85 0.35
C LYS A 176 12.30 8.36 -0.77
N SER A 177 12.42 7.62 -1.88
CA SER A 177 13.17 8.06 -3.07
C SER A 177 12.56 9.31 -3.68
N ALA A 178 11.22 9.36 -3.79
CA ALA A 178 10.50 10.52 -4.30
C ALA A 178 10.74 11.78 -3.45
N ARG A 179 10.82 11.64 -2.12
CA ARG A 179 11.18 12.73 -1.22
C ARG A 179 12.56 13.31 -1.53
N VAL A 180 13.56 12.45 -1.77
CA VAL A 180 14.91 12.89 -2.18
C VAL A 180 14.85 13.63 -3.51
N MET A 181 14.11 13.09 -4.49
CA MET A 181 13.90 13.72 -5.79
C MET A 181 13.24 15.10 -5.67
N LYS A 182 12.14 15.23 -4.92
CA LYS A 182 11.47 16.52 -4.71
C LYS A 182 12.37 17.53 -4.05
N LYS A 183 13.15 17.13 -3.03
CA LYS A 183 14.08 18.03 -2.36
C LYS A 183 15.19 18.51 -3.30
N ALA A 184 15.70 17.62 -4.16
CA ALA A 184 16.66 17.98 -5.21
C ALA A 184 16.07 18.98 -6.22
N VAL A 185 14.86 18.73 -6.72
CA VAL A 185 14.18 19.63 -7.67
C VAL A 185 13.84 20.98 -7.03
N ALA A 186 13.38 20.98 -5.77
CA ALA A 186 13.10 22.20 -5.02
C ALA A 186 14.36 23.09 -4.90
N TYR A 187 15.52 22.47 -4.67
CA TYR A 187 16.80 23.18 -4.68
C TYR A 187 17.16 23.77 -6.05
N LEU A 188 16.89 23.04 -7.14
CA LEU A 188 17.19 23.50 -8.51
C LEU A 188 16.19 24.54 -9.05
N THR A 189 14.98 24.59 -8.50
CA THR A 189 13.87 25.42 -9.01
C THR A 189 14.23 26.90 -9.15
N PRO A 190 14.84 27.59 -8.17
CA PRO A 190 15.24 28.98 -8.32
C PRO A 190 16.22 29.21 -9.47
N TYR A 191 17.12 28.26 -9.72
CA TYR A 191 18.09 28.32 -10.82
C TYR A 191 17.43 28.06 -12.17
N MET A 192 16.48 27.12 -12.23
CA MET A 192 15.68 26.86 -13.42
C MET A 192 14.81 28.06 -13.79
N GLU A 193 14.19 28.74 -12.83
CA GLU A 193 13.40 29.95 -13.11
C GLU A 193 14.28 31.10 -13.63
N ALA A 194 15.47 31.27 -13.06
CA ALA A 194 16.44 32.25 -13.53
C ALA A 194 16.93 31.97 -14.96
N GLU A 195 17.01 30.70 -15.33
CA GLU A 195 17.43 30.25 -16.65
C GLU A 195 16.29 30.23 -17.68
N LYS A 196 15.06 29.84 -17.28
CA LYS A 196 13.85 29.97 -18.11
C LYS A 196 13.60 31.40 -18.54
N ARG A 197 13.89 32.38 -17.66
CA ARG A 197 13.87 33.81 -18.00
C ARG A 197 14.90 34.20 -19.08
N ARG A 198 15.92 33.37 -19.32
CA ARG A 198 17.00 33.60 -20.30
C ARG A 198 16.86 32.78 -21.58
N SER A 199 16.29 31.57 -21.53
CA SER A 199 16.45 30.57 -22.61
C SER A 199 15.16 30.00 -23.20
N GLY A 200 13.97 30.37 -22.69
CA GLY A 200 12.68 29.87 -23.20
C GLY A 200 12.31 28.46 -22.70
N ASP A 201 11.01 28.14 -22.70
CA ASP A 201 10.42 26.96 -22.04
C ASP A 201 10.81 25.61 -22.67
N GLN A 202 11.18 24.63 -21.83
CA GLN A 202 11.17 23.20 -22.17
C GLN A 202 10.03 22.47 -21.44
N LYS A 203 9.43 21.49 -22.12
CA LYS A 203 8.14 20.85 -21.77
C LYS A 203 8.32 19.48 -21.07
N PRO A 204 7.48 19.15 -20.08
CA PRO A 204 7.45 17.82 -19.45
C PRO A 204 7.01 16.71 -20.43
N VAL A 205 7.27 15.45 -20.07
CA VAL A 205 6.91 14.24 -20.85
C VAL A 205 5.39 14.13 -21.05
N GLY A 206 4.63 14.54 -20.03
CA GLY A 206 3.18 14.63 -20.07
C GLY A 206 2.64 15.19 -18.76
N LYS A 207 1.41 15.71 -18.81
CA LYS A 207 0.74 16.35 -17.67
C LYS A 207 -0.50 15.56 -17.26
N VAL A 208 -0.54 15.13 -16.01
CA VAL A 208 -1.63 14.32 -15.46
C VAL A 208 -2.36 15.11 -14.36
N LEU A 209 -3.67 15.27 -14.52
CA LEU A 209 -4.53 15.83 -13.48
C LEU A 209 -5.08 14.71 -12.60
N LEU A 210 -4.93 14.81 -11.29
CA LEU A 210 -5.51 13.89 -10.31
C LEU A 210 -6.51 14.61 -9.43
N ALA A 211 -7.67 14.00 -9.19
CA ALA A 211 -8.69 14.53 -8.29
C ALA A 211 -9.44 13.42 -7.56
N THR A 212 -9.70 13.59 -6.27
CA THR A 212 -10.72 12.79 -5.58
C THR A 212 -12.08 13.43 -5.84
N VAL A 213 -13.02 12.61 -6.32
CA VAL A 213 -14.31 13.10 -6.83
C VAL A 213 -15.16 13.77 -5.73
N ARG A 214 -16.14 14.56 -6.17
CA ARG A 214 -17.09 15.26 -5.30
C ARG A 214 -17.69 14.34 -4.24
N GLY A 215 -17.76 14.84 -3.00
CA GLY A 215 -18.35 14.09 -1.89
C GLY A 215 -17.45 13.03 -1.28
N ASP A 216 -16.22 12.85 -1.79
CA ASP A 216 -15.24 11.93 -1.24
C ASP A 216 -14.00 12.70 -0.75
N VAL A 217 -13.53 12.33 0.45
CA VAL A 217 -12.44 13.00 1.17
C VAL A 217 -11.15 12.19 1.21
N HIS A 218 -11.16 10.95 0.72
CA HIS A 218 -10.04 10.04 0.89
C HIS A 218 -9.04 10.19 -0.25
N ASP A 219 -7.76 10.39 0.09
CA ASP A 219 -6.72 10.72 -0.89
C ASP A 219 -5.40 9.97 -0.74
N ILE A 220 -5.24 9.07 0.25
CA ILE A 220 -3.99 8.33 0.46
C ILE A 220 -3.55 7.63 -0.83
N GLY A 221 -4.44 6.86 -1.46
CA GLY A 221 -4.15 6.18 -2.72
C GLY A 221 -3.86 7.14 -3.89
N LYS A 222 -4.57 8.27 -3.97
CA LYS A 222 -4.34 9.32 -4.98
C LYS A 222 -2.93 9.91 -4.82
N ASN A 223 -2.54 10.25 -3.60
CA ASN A 223 -1.25 10.84 -3.30
C ASN A 223 -0.12 9.87 -3.64
N ILE A 224 -0.29 8.58 -3.33
CA ILE A 224 0.63 7.53 -3.75
C ILE A 224 0.78 7.49 -5.28
N VAL A 225 -0.32 7.51 -6.04
CA VAL A 225 -0.29 7.54 -7.51
C VAL A 225 0.43 8.79 -8.02
N GLY A 226 0.13 9.96 -7.46
CA GLY A 226 0.78 11.21 -7.81
C GLY A 226 2.29 11.17 -7.59
N VAL A 227 2.73 10.66 -6.44
CA VAL A 227 4.15 10.46 -6.14
C VAL A 227 4.81 9.49 -7.14
N VAL A 228 4.19 8.34 -7.39
CA VAL A 228 4.74 7.33 -8.32
C VAL A 228 4.82 7.86 -9.76
N LEU A 229 3.85 8.65 -10.21
CA LEU A 229 3.91 9.26 -11.55
C LEU A 229 4.94 10.40 -11.61
N ALA A 230 5.06 11.21 -10.56
CA ALA A 230 6.10 12.24 -10.48
C ALA A 230 7.51 11.62 -10.53
N CYS A 231 7.70 10.43 -9.94
CA CYS A 231 8.93 9.65 -10.06
C CYS A 231 9.30 9.27 -11.51
N ASN A 232 8.35 9.33 -12.45
CA ASN A 232 8.52 8.99 -13.86
C ASN A 232 8.45 10.22 -14.78
N ASN A 233 8.78 11.41 -14.25
CA ASN A 233 8.87 12.68 -14.99
C ASN A 233 7.56 13.22 -15.58
N TYR A 234 6.41 12.81 -15.01
CA TYR A 234 5.12 13.41 -15.32
C TYR A 234 4.86 14.64 -14.45
N GLU A 235 4.29 15.69 -15.05
CA GLU A 235 3.80 16.85 -14.30
C GLU A 235 2.44 16.50 -13.66
N ILE A 236 2.36 16.52 -12.34
CA ILE A 236 1.15 16.15 -11.60
C ILE A 236 0.42 17.39 -11.09
N ILE A 237 -0.84 17.53 -11.49
CA ILE A 237 -1.74 18.56 -11.00
C ILE A 237 -2.77 17.89 -10.11
N ASP A 238 -2.54 17.94 -8.81
CA ASP A 238 -3.46 17.41 -7.81
C ASP A 238 -4.46 18.51 -7.39
N LEU A 239 -5.75 18.28 -7.65
CA LEU A 239 -6.82 19.20 -7.25
C LEU A 239 -7.32 18.98 -5.81
N GLY A 240 -6.80 17.96 -5.13
CA GLY A 240 -7.22 17.60 -3.78
C GLY A 240 -8.48 16.74 -3.76
N VAL A 241 -9.35 17.02 -2.79
CA VAL A 241 -10.52 16.19 -2.46
C VAL A 241 -11.84 16.93 -2.59
N MET A 242 -12.93 16.16 -2.69
CA MET A 242 -14.29 16.67 -2.90
C MET A 242 -14.43 17.57 -4.14
N VAL A 243 -13.64 17.32 -5.18
CA VAL A 243 -13.53 18.23 -6.33
C VAL A 243 -14.74 18.07 -7.27
N PRO A 244 -15.50 19.14 -7.55
CA PRO A 244 -16.59 19.12 -8.53
C PRO A 244 -16.12 18.84 -9.97
N ALA A 245 -17.00 18.25 -10.79
CA ALA A 245 -16.71 17.92 -12.18
C ALA A 245 -16.33 19.15 -13.03
N ASP A 246 -17.03 20.27 -12.86
CA ASP A 246 -16.76 21.51 -13.58
C ASP A 246 -15.37 22.06 -13.27
N GLN A 247 -14.91 21.98 -12.03
CA GLN A 247 -13.56 22.38 -11.64
C GLN A 247 -12.50 21.47 -12.27
N ILE A 248 -12.71 20.15 -12.26
CA ILE A 248 -11.80 19.17 -12.90
C ILE A 248 -11.63 19.51 -14.38
N LEU A 249 -12.73 19.68 -15.10
CA LEU A 249 -12.72 19.94 -16.54
C LEU A 249 -12.15 21.32 -16.86
N LYS A 250 -12.52 22.34 -16.08
CA LYS A 250 -11.97 23.70 -16.24
C LYS A 250 -10.45 23.70 -16.09
N THR A 251 -9.92 23.13 -15.01
CA THR A 251 -8.47 23.08 -14.81
C THR A 251 -7.78 22.21 -15.85
N ALA A 252 -8.39 21.10 -16.28
CA ALA A 252 -7.85 20.27 -17.34
C ALA A 252 -7.61 21.04 -18.65
N ARG A 253 -8.55 21.93 -19.04
CA ARG A 253 -8.40 22.82 -20.21
C ARG A 253 -7.35 23.90 -19.97
N GLU A 254 -7.46 24.63 -18.86
CA GLU A 254 -6.59 25.76 -18.53
C GLU A 254 -5.11 25.36 -18.46
N LYS A 255 -4.86 24.16 -17.91
CA LYS A 255 -3.51 23.63 -17.75
C LYS A 255 -3.07 22.75 -18.92
N GLN A 256 -3.94 22.49 -19.91
CA GLN A 256 -3.68 21.64 -21.06
C GLN A 256 -3.13 20.27 -20.65
N VAL A 257 -3.90 19.54 -19.86
CA VAL A 257 -3.50 18.22 -19.35
C VAL A 257 -3.66 17.15 -20.42
N ASP A 258 -2.82 16.13 -20.37
CA ASP A 258 -2.84 15.02 -21.31
C ASP A 258 -3.75 13.88 -20.83
N ILE A 259 -3.85 13.70 -19.51
CA ILE A 259 -4.65 12.65 -18.87
C ILE A 259 -5.38 13.22 -17.64
N ILE A 260 -6.61 12.76 -17.41
CA ILE A 260 -7.38 13.04 -16.19
C ILE A 260 -7.52 11.73 -15.40
N GLY A 261 -7.20 11.75 -14.11
CA GLY A 261 -7.34 10.62 -13.20
C GLY A 261 -8.29 10.94 -12.04
N LEU A 262 -9.27 10.06 -11.82
CA LEU A 262 -10.25 10.18 -10.75
C LEU A 262 -10.03 9.13 -9.67
N SER A 263 -10.11 9.55 -8.41
CA SER A 263 -10.04 8.70 -7.22
C SER A 263 -11.35 8.67 -6.46
N GLY A 264 -11.70 7.51 -5.89
CA GLY A 264 -12.88 7.33 -5.03
C GLY A 264 -12.78 6.10 -4.11
N LEU A 265 -13.24 6.25 -2.87
CA LEU A 265 -13.26 5.23 -1.83
C LEU A 265 -14.68 4.76 -1.49
N ILE A 266 -15.71 5.62 -1.61
CA ILE A 266 -17.09 5.27 -1.22
C ILE A 266 -17.96 4.96 -2.43
N THR A 267 -19.11 4.30 -2.21
CA THR A 267 -20.02 3.90 -3.30
C THR A 267 -20.58 5.10 -4.08
N PRO A 268 -21.00 6.22 -3.45
CA PRO A 268 -21.45 7.41 -4.18
C PRO A 268 -20.41 7.97 -5.16
N SER A 269 -19.12 7.79 -4.89
CA SER A 269 -18.02 8.23 -5.74
C SER A 269 -18.06 7.58 -7.13
N LEU A 270 -18.63 6.38 -7.25
CA LEU A 270 -18.79 5.70 -8.53
C LEU A 270 -19.77 6.42 -9.45
N ASP A 271 -20.87 6.95 -8.90
CA ASP A 271 -21.85 7.73 -9.66
C ASP A 271 -21.27 9.08 -10.09
N GLU A 272 -20.45 9.70 -9.23
CA GLU A 272 -19.70 10.92 -9.59
C GLU A 272 -18.69 10.67 -10.72
N MET A 273 -17.99 9.53 -10.72
CA MET A 273 -17.11 9.16 -11.84
C MET A 273 -17.87 8.96 -13.15
N VAL A 274 -19.08 8.36 -13.10
CA VAL A 274 -19.98 8.25 -14.25
C VAL A 274 -20.42 9.64 -14.71
N HIS A 275 -20.74 10.55 -13.77
CA HIS A 275 -21.10 11.93 -14.07
C HIS A 275 -19.96 12.67 -14.76
N VAL A 276 -18.72 12.61 -14.24
CA VAL A 276 -17.55 13.25 -14.87
C VAL A 276 -17.35 12.72 -16.30
N ALA A 277 -17.45 11.41 -16.53
CA ALA A 277 -17.34 10.84 -17.88
C ALA A 277 -18.40 11.39 -18.85
N LYS A 278 -19.66 11.54 -18.40
CA LYS A 278 -20.73 12.17 -19.20
C LYS A 278 -20.44 13.64 -19.49
N GLU A 279 -19.91 14.36 -18.52
CA GLU A 279 -19.58 15.78 -18.67
C GLU A 279 -18.40 15.96 -19.63
N MET A 280 -17.37 15.10 -19.57
CA MET A 280 -16.27 15.04 -20.54
C MET A 280 -16.78 14.83 -21.97
N GLU A 281 -17.74 13.92 -22.16
CA GLU A 281 -18.38 13.67 -23.45
C GLU A 281 -19.20 14.89 -23.93
N ARG A 282 -20.03 15.46 -23.06
CA ARG A 282 -20.85 16.65 -23.35
C ARG A 282 -19.98 17.84 -23.78
N GLU A 283 -18.84 17.99 -23.11
CA GLU A 283 -17.89 19.07 -23.32
C GLU A 283 -16.83 18.77 -24.41
N GLN A 284 -16.93 17.61 -25.06
CA GLN A 284 -16.09 17.16 -26.17
C GLN A 284 -14.60 17.10 -25.83
N PHE A 285 -14.28 16.61 -24.63
CA PHE A 285 -12.90 16.26 -24.30
C PHE A 285 -12.41 15.10 -25.17
N ASP A 286 -11.12 15.09 -25.47
CA ASP A 286 -10.42 14.06 -26.24
C ASP A 286 -9.36 13.28 -25.43
N LYS A 287 -9.17 13.68 -24.17
CA LYS A 287 -8.14 13.15 -23.27
C LYS A 287 -8.57 11.83 -22.62
N PRO A 288 -7.64 10.87 -22.39
CA PRO A 288 -7.94 9.66 -21.63
C PRO A 288 -8.37 9.95 -20.18
N LEU A 289 -9.26 9.10 -19.68
CA LEU A 289 -9.77 9.11 -18.31
C LEU A 289 -9.31 7.87 -17.56
N LEU A 290 -8.55 8.07 -16.47
CA LEU A 290 -8.14 7.01 -15.55
C LEU A 290 -9.08 6.96 -14.36
N ILE A 291 -9.49 5.75 -13.98
CA ILE A 291 -10.37 5.49 -12.84
C ILE A 291 -9.63 4.61 -11.83
N GLY A 292 -9.55 5.04 -10.57
CA GLY A 292 -8.93 4.28 -9.49
C GLY A 292 -9.55 4.55 -8.12
N GLY A 293 -9.14 3.77 -7.13
CA GLY A 293 -9.64 3.84 -5.74
C GLY A 293 -10.41 2.60 -5.30
N ALA A 294 -10.65 2.46 -3.99
CA ALA A 294 -11.06 1.18 -3.39
C ALA A 294 -12.41 0.62 -3.87
N THR A 295 -13.39 1.49 -4.16
CA THR A 295 -14.70 1.06 -4.69
C THR A 295 -14.70 0.81 -6.18
N THR A 296 -13.65 1.24 -6.88
CA THR A 296 -13.56 1.09 -8.34
C THR A 296 -13.20 -0.35 -8.72
N SER A 297 -13.70 -0.80 -9.88
CA SER A 297 -13.36 -2.11 -10.42
C SER A 297 -13.40 -2.10 -11.93
N ARG A 298 -12.61 -2.99 -12.55
CA ARG A 298 -12.61 -3.21 -14.01
C ARG A 298 -14.02 -3.43 -14.55
N VAL A 299 -14.84 -4.21 -13.83
CA VAL A 299 -16.21 -4.52 -14.24
C VAL A 299 -17.09 -3.28 -14.18
N HIS A 300 -17.06 -2.53 -13.07
CA HIS A 300 -17.85 -1.30 -12.95
C HIS A 300 -17.46 -0.29 -14.03
N THR A 301 -16.16 -0.05 -14.22
CA THR A 301 -15.65 0.88 -15.25
C THR A 301 -16.09 0.45 -16.65
N ALA A 302 -15.96 -0.83 -17.00
CA ALA A 302 -16.37 -1.34 -18.30
C ALA A 302 -17.89 -1.22 -18.56
N VAL A 303 -18.72 -1.43 -17.53
CA VAL A 303 -20.19 -1.52 -17.65
C VAL A 303 -20.88 -0.16 -17.49
N LYS A 304 -20.39 0.71 -16.61
CA LYS A 304 -21.09 1.94 -16.21
C LYS A 304 -20.40 3.23 -16.65
N ILE A 305 -19.07 3.28 -16.61
CA ILE A 305 -18.30 4.52 -16.86
C ILE A 305 -17.88 4.62 -18.33
N ALA A 306 -17.16 3.63 -18.85
CA ALA A 306 -16.63 3.63 -20.21
C ALA A 306 -17.70 3.86 -21.31
N PRO A 307 -18.95 3.38 -21.20
CA PRO A 307 -19.98 3.68 -22.19
C PRO A 307 -20.43 5.15 -22.24
N GLN A 308 -20.08 5.96 -21.25
CA GLN A 308 -20.49 7.37 -21.18
C GLN A 308 -19.52 8.32 -21.89
N TYR A 309 -18.35 7.83 -22.34
CA TYR A 309 -17.31 8.66 -22.94
C TYR A 309 -16.64 7.93 -24.10
N ARG A 310 -16.51 8.60 -25.25
CA ARG A 310 -16.02 7.97 -26.49
C ARG A 310 -14.51 7.71 -26.50
N HIS A 311 -13.74 8.45 -25.72
CA HIS A 311 -12.30 8.31 -25.62
C HIS A 311 -11.92 7.30 -24.51
N PRO A 312 -10.64 6.88 -24.41
CA PRO A 312 -10.25 5.79 -23.51
C PRO A 312 -10.60 6.09 -22.05
N VAL A 313 -11.40 5.19 -21.44
CA VAL A 313 -11.64 5.14 -19.99
C VAL A 313 -10.99 3.87 -19.47
N ILE A 314 -10.03 3.99 -18.55
CA ILE A 314 -9.21 2.85 -18.10
C ILE A 314 -9.22 2.77 -16.58
N HIS A 315 -9.64 1.62 -16.07
CA HIS A 315 -9.46 1.26 -14.66
C HIS A 315 -8.00 0.90 -14.39
N VAL A 316 -7.40 1.56 -13.40
CA VAL A 316 -6.06 1.28 -12.91
C VAL A 316 -6.17 0.72 -11.51
N LEU A 317 -5.64 -0.49 -11.31
CA LEU A 317 -5.80 -1.24 -10.06
C LEU A 317 -5.02 -0.62 -8.90
N ASP A 318 -3.77 -0.26 -9.15
CA ASP A 318 -2.82 0.19 -8.14
C ASP A 318 -1.81 1.18 -8.76
N ALA A 319 -1.05 1.86 -7.91
CA ALA A 319 -0.08 2.87 -8.35
C ALA A 319 1.05 2.28 -9.20
N SER A 320 1.45 1.01 -8.97
CA SER A 320 2.53 0.37 -9.73
C SER A 320 2.19 0.18 -11.20
N ARG A 321 0.93 -0.10 -11.50
CA ARG A 321 0.45 -0.26 -12.88
C ARG A 321 0.18 1.08 -13.56
N CYS A 322 -0.01 2.15 -12.80
CA CYS A 322 -0.36 3.46 -13.35
C CYS A 322 0.70 3.98 -14.32
N VAL A 323 1.99 3.79 -14.01
CA VAL A 323 3.11 4.22 -14.86
C VAL A 323 3.04 3.59 -16.24
N GLY A 324 2.85 2.26 -16.31
CA GLY A 324 2.77 1.54 -17.58
C GLY A 324 1.53 1.92 -18.39
N VAL A 325 0.41 2.22 -17.72
CA VAL A 325 -0.82 2.70 -18.38
C VAL A 325 -0.60 4.08 -18.99
N VAL A 326 -0.06 5.02 -18.23
CA VAL A 326 0.20 6.40 -18.68
C VAL A 326 1.22 6.42 -19.83
N SER A 327 2.32 5.68 -19.70
CA SER A 327 3.34 5.57 -20.74
C SER A 327 2.77 5.04 -22.07
N ASN A 328 1.95 3.99 -22.02
CA ASN A 328 1.30 3.45 -23.21
C ASN A 328 0.26 4.39 -23.82
N LEU A 329 -0.38 5.25 -23.03
CA LEU A 329 -1.36 6.22 -23.53
C LEU A 329 -0.74 7.44 -24.20
N LEU A 330 0.47 7.81 -23.79
CA LEU A 330 1.18 8.98 -24.31
C LEU A 330 2.11 8.63 -25.48
N SER A 331 2.53 7.37 -25.61
CA SER A 331 3.35 6.90 -26.74
C SER A 331 2.55 6.81 -28.03
N GLU A 332 3.01 7.46 -29.10
CA GLU A 332 2.38 7.38 -30.43
C GLU A 332 2.38 5.96 -31.01
N GLU A 333 3.40 5.15 -30.70
CA GLU A 333 3.55 3.79 -31.24
C GLU A 333 2.64 2.77 -30.55
N THR A 334 2.46 2.85 -29.22
CA THR A 334 1.76 1.82 -28.46
C THR A 334 0.31 2.18 -28.14
N ARG A 335 -0.06 3.46 -28.23
CA ARG A 335 -1.40 3.96 -27.84
C ARG A 335 -2.53 3.27 -28.56
N GLU A 336 -2.50 3.18 -29.90
CA GLU A 336 -3.62 2.61 -30.65
C GLU A 336 -3.86 1.15 -30.31
N ALA A 337 -2.81 0.34 -30.33
CA ALA A 337 -2.87 -1.08 -29.99
C ALA A 337 -3.35 -1.29 -28.54
N TYR A 338 -2.86 -0.49 -27.61
CA TYR A 338 -3.24 -0.58 -26.20
C TYR A 338 -4.71 -0.22 -25.97
N VAL A 339 -5.19 0.87 -26.59
CA VAL A 339 -6.60 1.29 -26.49
C VAL A 339 -7.52 0.23 -27.08
N GLN A 340 -7.18 -0.35 -28.24
CA GLN A 340 -7.98 -1.42 -28.86
C GLN A 340 -8.04 -2.66 -27.96
N GLN A 341 -6.92 -3.04 -27.33
CA GLN A 341 -6.88 -4.15 -26.38
C GLN A 341 -7.85 -3.94 -25.21
N ILE A 342 -7.84 -2.75 -24.60
CA ILE A 342 -8.72 -2.45 -23.46
C ILE A 342 -10.20 -2.39 -23.89
N GLN A 343 -10.49 -1.79 -25.06
CA GLN A 343 -11.85 -1.74 -25.58
C GLN A 343 -12.43 -3.15 -25.80
N GLU A 344 -11.61 -4.05 -26.35
CA GLU A 344 -11.99 -5.45 -26.57
C GLU A 344 -12.25 -6.17 -25.24
N GLU A 345 -11.36 -5.98 -24.27
CA GLU A 345 -11.53 -6.52 -22.93
C GLU A 345 -12.84 -6.05 -22.30
N TYR A 346 -13.13 -4.74 -22.36
CA TYR A 346 -14.32 -4.16 -21.75
C TYR A 346 -15.60 -4.60 -22.45
N ARG A 347 -15.55 -4.81 -23.76
CA ARG A 347 -16.65 -5.43 -24.52
C ARG A 347 -16.97 -6.82 -23.97
N ARG A 348 -15.95 -7.68 -23.81
CA ARG A 348 -16.14 -9.04 -23.25
C ARG A 348 -16.68 -9.00 -21.82
N LEU A 349 -16.17 -8.11 -20.98
CA LEU A 349 -16.66 -7.95 -19.61
C LEU A 349 -18.13 -7.51 -19.57
N ARG A 350 -18.54 -6.59 -20.44
CA ARG A 350 -19.95 -6.17 -20.57
C ARG A 350 -20.85 -7.32 -20.99
N GLU A 351 -20.48 -8.07 -22.02
CA GLU A 351 -21.24 -9.23 -22.50
C GLU A 351 -21.36 -10.31 -21.42
N ALA A 352 -20.28 -10.61 -20.72
CA ALA A 352 -20.28 -11.57 -19.62
C ALA A 352 -21.16 -11.12 -18.45
N HIS A 353 -21.13 -9.82 -18.11
CA HIS A 353 -21.97 -9.25 -17.06
C HIS A 353 -23.45 -9.29 -17.42
N GLN A 354 -23.81 -8.97 -18.68
CA GLN A 354 -25.18 -9.06 -19.17
C GLN A 354 -25.73 -10.49 -19.09
N LYS A 355 -24.93 -11.50 -19.47
CA LYS A 355 -25.32 -12.91 -19.36
C LYS A 355 -25.59 -13.32 -17.91
N LYS A 356 -24.74 -12.89 -16.96
CA LYS A 356 -24.94 -13.17 -15.52
C LYS A 356 -26.14 -12.47 -14.90
N HIS A 357 -26.57 -11.34 -15.45
CA HIS A 357 -27.72 -10.60 -14.92
C HIS A 357 -29.05 -11.34 -15.14
N GLY A 358 -29.10 -12.28 -16.09
CA GLY A 358 -30.25 -13.16 -16.31
C GLY A 358 -30.42 -14.29 -15.29
N ASP A 359 -29.37 -14.64 -14.52
CA ASP A 359 -29.37 -15.82 -13.63
C ASP A 359 -29.76 -15.52 -12.17
N ARG A 360 -29.87 -14.25 -11.76
CA ARG A 360 -30.21 -13.91 -10.38
C ARG A 360 -31.73 -13.84 -10.19
N GLU A 361 -32.35 -14.98 -9.89
CA GLU A 361 -33.74 -15.02 -9.42
C GLU A 361 -33.86 -14.25 -8.09
N LEU A 362 -34.53 -13.10 -8.14
CA LEU A 362 -34.91 -12.33 -6.96
C LEU A 362 -36.27 -12.81 -6.45
N ALA A 363 -36.36 -13.00 -5.14
CA ALA A 363 -37.62 -13.23 -4.45
C ALA A 363 -38.38 -11.91 -4.27
N PRO A 364 -39.72 -11.89 -4.42
CA PRO A 364 -40.55 -10.77 -4.01
C PRO A 364 -40.28 -10.40 -2.54
N LEU A 365 -40.32 -9.12 -2.22
CA LEU A 365 -39.97 -8.63 -0.87
C LEU A 365 -40.79 -9.32 0.23
N GLU A 366 -42.08 -9.55 0.01
CA GLU A 366 -42.94 -10.26 0.96
C GLU A 366 -42.53 -11.72 1.17
N GLU A 367 -42.01 -12.40 0.16
CA GLU A 367 -41.45 -13.75 0.34
C GLU A 367 -40.16 -13.69 1.15
N ALA A 368 -39.28 -12.72 0.86
CA ALA A 368 -38.05 -12.53 1.60
C ALA A 368 -38.34 -12.22 3.09
N ARG A 369 -39.35 -11.39 3.39
CA ARG A 369 -39.79 -11.07 4.76
C ARG A 369 -40.30 -12.30 5.51
N ARG A 370 -41.03 -13.20 4.84
CA ARG A 370 -41.46 -14.48 5.42
C ARG A 370 -40.28 -15.41 5.75
N LYS A 371 -39.17 -15.28 5.01
CA LYS A 371 -37.91 -16.02 5.24
C LYS A 371 -36.90 -15.24 6.11
N ARG A 372 -37.36 -14.36 7.01
CA ARG A 372 -36.48 -13.71 8.01
C ARG A 372 -35.84 -14.72 8.97
N TYR A 373 -34.77 -14.31 9.65
CA TYR A 373 -34.14 -15.16 10.66
C TYR A 373 -35.06 -15.36 11.88
N PRO A 374 -35.41 -16.60 12.27
CA PRO A 374 -36.36 -16.85 13.36
C PRO A 374 -35.64 -16.84 14.71
N ILE A 375 -35.77 -15.73 15.46
CA ILE A 375 -35.31 -15.62 16.85
C ILE A 375 -36.50 -15.86 17.79
N ASP A 376 -36.31 -16.72 18.79
CA ASP A 376 -37.29 -16.88 19.88
C ASP A 376 -37.08 -15.78 20.93
N TRP A 377 -37.80 -14.68 20.75
CA TRP A 377 -37.74 -13.53 21.65
C TRP A 377 -38.27 -13.82 23.06
N SER A 378 -39.08 -14.87 23.25
CA SER A 378 -39.61 -15.23 24.57
C SER A 378 -38.56 -15.92 25.46
N ALA A 379 -37.59 -16.59 24.84
CA ALA A 379 -36.48 -17.26 25.50
C ALA A 379 -35.17 -16.45 25.46
N THR A 380 -35.15 -15.30 24.78
CA THR A 380 -33.96 -14.47 24.63
C THR A 380 -33.87 -13.45 25.76
N GLU A 381 -32.80 -13.49 26.54
CA GLU A 381 -32.50 -12.49 27.55
C GLU A 381 -31.80 -11.28 26.90
N ILE A 382 -32.40 -10.10 27.02
CA ILE A 382 -31.83 -8.85 26.51
C ILE A 382 -31.13 -8.11 27.64
N THR A 383 -29.83 -7.88 27.49
CA THR A 383 -29.03 -7.14 28.45
C THR A 383 -29.24 -5.63 28.26
N PRO A 384 -29.80 -4.91 29.25
CA PRO A 384 -29.92 -3.45 29.16
C PRO A 384 -28.55 -2.78 29.19
N PRO A 385 -28.35 -1.69 28.42
CA PRO A 385 -27.10 -0.94 28.44
C PRO A 385 -26.89 -0.24 29.79
N THR A 386 -25.63 0.00 30.16
CA THR A 386 -25.29 0.64 31.45
C THR A 386 -25.69 2.11 31.54
N PHE A 387 -26.03 2.74 30.41
CA PHE A 387 -26.60 4.08 30.32
C PHE A 387 -27.42 4.22 29.04
N LEU A 388 -28.28 5.23 29.00
CA LEU A 388 -29.01 5.64 27.79
C LEU A 388 -28.64 7.08 27.40
N GLY A 389 -28.84 7.39 26.13
CA GLY A 389 -28.44 8.66 25.55
C GLY A 389 -26.99 8.64 25.09
N THR A 390 -26.41 9.83 24.92
CA THR A 390 -25.08 10.01 24.34
C THR A 390 -24.02 10.30 25.40
N ARG A 391 -22.82 9.75 25.20
CA ARG A 391 -21.60 10.08 25.95
C ARG A 391 -20.53 10.55 24.97
N VAL A 392 -19.92 11.69 25.28
CA VAL A 392 -18.88 12.32 24.45
C VAL A 392 -17.52 12.17 25.13
N PHE A 393 -16.50 11.89 24.32
CA PHE A 393 -15.09 11.86 24.68
C PHE A 393 -14.38 12.90 23.81
N GLU A 394 -13.89 13.98 24.42
CA GLU A 394 -13.34 15.14 23.69
C GLU A 394 -11.84 15.07 23.42
N ASP A 395 -11.11 14.29 24.21
CA ASP A 395 -9.66 14.10 24.12
C ASP A 395 -9.29 12.72 24.67
N TYR A 396 -9.63 11.68 23.91
CA TYR A 396 -9.38 10.30 24.35
C TYR A 396 -7.88 9.97 24.21
N PRO A 397 -7.23 9.37 25.22
CA PRO A 397 -5.78 9.11 25.19
C PRO A 397 -5.35 8.26 23.98
N LEU A 398 -4.49 8.82 23.14
CA LEU A 398 -3.95 8.11 21.97
C LEU A 398 -3.08 6.92 22.37
N GLU A 399 -2.48 6.93 23.55
CA GLU A 399 -1.71 5.83 24.12
C GLU A 399 -2.57 4.58 24.33
N GLU A 400 -3.82 4.76 24.76
CA GLU A 400 -4.75 3.64 24.90
C GLU A 400 -5.21 3.11 23.55
N ILE A 401 -5.45 4.00 22.57
CA ILE A 401 -5.83 3.62 21.21
C ILE A 401 -4.68 2.84 20.54
N ARG A 402 -3.42 3.26 20.73
CA ARG A 402 -2.23 2.61 20.17
C ARG A 402 -2.19 1.10 20.46
N THR A 403 -2.68 0.67 21.62
CA THR A 403 -2.72 -0.76 22.01
C THR A 403 -3.72 -1.61 21.23
N ARG A 404 -4.65 -0.97 20.50
CA ARG A 404 -5.75 -1.61 19.77
C ARG A 404 -5.59 -1.50 18.25
N ILE A 405 -4.49 -0.92 17.77
CA ILE A 405 -4.22 -0.78 16.34
C ILE A 405 -4.10 -2.17 15.68
N ASP A 406 -4.94 -2.42 14.68
CA ASP A 406 -4.66 -3.46 13.69
C ASP A 406 -3.70 -2.92 12.63
N TRP A 407 -2.46 -3.40 12.68
CA TRP A 407 -1.38 -3.05 11.75
C TRP A 407 -1.50 -3.75 10.41
N THR A 408 -2.38 -4.75 10.25
CA THR A 408 -2.52 -5.48 8.98
C THR A 408 -2.96 -4.55 7.84
N PRO A 409 -4.01 -3.72 7.98
CA PRO A 409 -4.39 -2.82 6.90
C PRO A 409 -3.44 -1.63 6.75
N PHE A 410 -2.63 -1.30 7.78
CA PHE A 410 -1.53 -0.34 7.64
C PHE A 410 -0.52 -0.82 6.59
N PHE A 411 -0.06 -2.07 6.68
CA PHE A 411 0.84 -2.63 5.66
C PHE A 411 0.18 -2.76 4.28
N GLN A 412 -1.12 -3.06 4.23
CA GLN A 412 -1.86 -3.11 2.96
C GLN A 412 -1.92 -1.75 2.27
N ALA A 413 -2.12 -0.65 3.03
CA ALA A 413 -2.07 0.71 2.49
C ALA A 413 -0.69 1.03 1.86
N TRP A 414 0.36 0.38 2.34
CA TRP A 414 1.72 0.46 1.79
C TRP A 414 2.03 -0.64 0.75
N GLU A 415 1.01 -1.30 0.19
CA GLU A 415 1.15 -2.38 -0.82
C GLU A 415 1.97 -3.60 -0.34
N MET A 416 2.07 -3.81 0.97
CA MET A 416 2.76 -4.93 1.58
C MET A 416 1.75 -6.00 2.03
N LYS A 417 1.59 -7.05 1.22
CA LYS A 417 0.63 -8.12 1.48
C LYS A 417 1.14 -9.09 2.54
N GLY A 418 0.49 -9.10 3.69
CA GLY A 418 0.76 -10.03 4.79
C GLY A 418 -0.06 -9.65 6.02
N LYS A 419 -0.14 -10.57 6.99
CA LYS A 419 -0.81 -10.33 8.27
C LYS A 419 0.22 -9.88 9.31
N PHE A 420 -0.12 -8.94 10.17
CA PHE A 420 0.73 -8.59 11.33
C PHE A 420 0.49 -9.59 12.48
N PRO A 421 1.54 -10.03 13.24
CA PRO A 421 2.94 -9.63 13.14
C PRO A 421 3.77 -10.45 12.12
N ASP A 422 3.23 -11.52 11.54
CA ASP A 422 3.96 -12.45 10.65
C ASP A 422 4.67 -11.77 9.46
N ILE A 423 4.13 -10.67 8.96
CA ILE A 423 4.72 -9.88 7.88
C ILE A 423 6.11 -9.35 8.21
N LEU A 424 6.42 -9.13 9.50
CA LEU A 424 7.73 -8.67 9.97
C LEU A 424 8.83 -9.72 9.76
N ASP A 425 8.46 -11.00 9.67
CA ASP A 425 9.35 -12.12 9.40
C ASP A 425 9.16 -12.71 8.00
N SER A 426 8.37 -12.03 7.16
CA SER A 426 8.16 -12.43 5.77
C SER A 426 9.50 -12.49 5.02
N PRO A 427 9.79 -13.58 4.28
CA PRO A 427 10.99 -13.65 3.44
C PRO A 427 11.03 -12.56 2.36
N LYS A 428 9.86 -12.10 1.92
CA LYS A 428 9.74 -11.07 0.87
C LYS A 428 9.74 -9.67 1.46
N PHE A 429 8.96 -9.44 2.51
CA PHE A 429 8.66 -8.09 3.01
C PHE A 429 9.32 -7.75 4.35
N GLY A 430 9.83 -8.73 5.10
CA GLY A 430 10.13 -8.59 6.52
C GLY A 430 11.10 -7.46 6.87
N ALA A 431 12.19 -7.32 6.12
CA ALA A 431 13.18 -6.27 6.37
C ALA A 431 12.58 -4.86 6.23
N GLU A 432 11.81 -4.61 5.17
CA GLU A 432 11.18 -3.31 4.93
C GLU A 432 9.93 -3.11 5.80
N ALA A 433 9.23 -4.19 6.14
CA ALA A 433 8.07 -4.14 7.04
C ALA A 433 8.49 -3.69 8.44
N ARG A 434 9.62 -4.20 8.95
CA ARG A 434 10.19 -3.77 10.24
C ARG A 434 10.58 -2.29 10.22
N LYS A 435 11.27 -1.84 9.16
CA LYS A 435 11.65 -0.42 9.04
C LYS A 435 10.44 0.51 8.99
N LEU A 436 9.45 0.17 8.16
CA LEU A 436 8.21 0.95 8.07
C LEU A 436 7.48 0.97 9.41
N TYR A 437 7.41 -0.17 10.11
CA TYR A 437 6.83 -0.25 11.45
C TYR A 437 7.57 0.62 12.45
N GLU A 438 8.90 0.57 12.48
CA GLU A 438 9.72 1.41 13.36
C GLU A 438 9.53 2.91 13.07
N ASP A 439 9.46 3.30 11.81
CA ASP A 439 9.17 4.69 11.42
C ASP A 439 7.77 5.11 11.86
N ALA A 440 6.77 4.25 11.69
CA ALA A 440 5.41 4.47 12.14
C ALA A 440 5.33 4.64 13.67
N GLN A 441 6.06 3.80 14.43
CA GLN A 441 6.13 3.91 15.89
C GLN A 441 6.78 5.22 16.33
N LYS A 442 7.89 5.63 15.70
CA LYS A 442 8.56 6.91 15.99
C LYS A 442 7.65 8.10 15.72
N LEU A 443 6.98 8.13 14.57
CA LEU A 443 6.07 9.21 14.23
C LEU A 443 4.86 9.24 15.18
N LEU A 444 4.33 8.06 15.55
CA LEU A 444 3.25 7.96 16.52
C LEU A 444 3.68 8.47 17.91
N ASP A 445 4.90 8.14 18.36
CA ASP A 445 5.47 8.68 19.61
C ASP A 445 5.56 10.22 19.57
N GLU A 446 5.92 10.80 18.42
CA GLU A 446 5.94 12.26 18.26
C GLU A 446 4.55 12.88 18.25
N ILE A 447 3.59 12.28 17.53
CA ILE A 447 2.20 12.70 17.48
C ILE A 447 1.62 12.78 18.90
N ILE A 448 1.84 11.73 19.70
CA ILE A 448 1.36 11.63 21.07
C ILE A 448 2.05 12.66 21.95
N ARG A 449 3.39 12.65 21.99
CA ARG A 449 4.19 13.54 22.87
C ARG A 449 3.91 15.02 22.61
N ARG A 450 3.66 15.40 21.36
CA ARG A 450 3.45 16.80 20.96
C ARG A 450 1.97 17.17 20.85
N GLY A 451 1.04 16.22 21.04
CA GLY A 451 -0.39 16.44 20.90
C GLY A 451 -0.78 16.94 19.51
N TRP A 452 -0.16 16.40 18.45
CA TRP A 452 -0.45 16.83 17.08
C TRP A 452 -1.83 16.40 16.58
N LEU A 453 -2.36 15.32 17.13
CA LEU A 453 -3.69 14.80 16.82
C LEU A 453 -4.52 14.69 18.09
N THR A 454 -5.81 14.94 17.97
CA THR A 454 -6.80 14.77 19.05
C THR A 454 -7.82 13.71 18.66
N ALA A 455 -8.05 12.73 19.54
CA ALA A 455 -9.09 11.73 19.35
C ALA A 455 -10.40 12.17 20.01
N ARG A 456 -11.48 12.14 19.23
CA ARG A 456 -12.85 12.37 19.70
C ARG A 456 -13.75 11.22 19.39
N ALA A 457 -14.67 10.96 20.30
CA ALA A 457 -15.70 9.95 20.12
C ALA A 457 -17.03 10.43 20.69
N VAL A 458 -18.12 10.04 20.05
CA VAL A 458 -19.44 10.03 20.65
C VAL A 458 -20.00 8.63 20.53
N ILE A 459 -20.49 8.09 21.64
CA ILE A 459 -21.21 6.81 21.67
C ILE A 459 -22.60 7.07 22.24
N GLY A 460 -23.56 6.21 21.92
CA GLY A 460 -24.85 6.26 22.57
C GLY A 460 -25.61 4.95 22.48
N PHE A 461 -26.48 4.74 23.47
CA PHE A 461 -27.42 3.62 23.51
C PHE A 461 -28.83 4.17 23.64
N PHE A 462 -29.76 3.58 22.89
CA PHE A 462 -31.12 4.07 22.79
C PHE A 462 -32.09 2.88 22.84
N PRO A 463 -33.25 3.01 23.52
CA PRO A 463 -34.31 2.03 23.42
C PRO A 463 -34.76 1.90 21.97
N ALA A 464 -34.88 0.68 21.47
CA ALA A 464 -35.25 0.41 20.09
C ALA A 464 -36.07 -0.87 19.95
N ASN A 465 -36.87 -0.95 18.90
CA ASN A 465 -37.57 -2.16 18.48
C ASN A 465 -37.66 -2.22 16.96
N SER A 466 -37.66 -3.43 16.39
CA SER A 466 -37.87 -3.58 14.96
C SER A 466 -39.36 -3.45 14.58
N VAL A 467 -39.60 -2.83 13.44
CA VAL A 467 -40.92 -2.70 12.79
C VAL A 467 -40.76 -3.04 11.32
N GLY A 468 -41.14 -4.26 10.95
CA GLY A 468 -40.89 -4.78 9.60
C GLY A 468 -39.39 -4.98 9.35
N ASP A 469 -38.84 -4.22 8.40
CA ASP A 469 -37.40 -4.24 8.06
C ASP A 469 -36.62 -3.06 8.67
N ASP A 470 -37.30 -2.19 9.42
CA ASP A 470 -36.72 -0.99 10.00
C ASP A 470 -36.62 -1.10 11.52
N ILE A 471 -35.86 -0.19 12.13
CA ILE A 471 -35.66 -0.11 13.58
C ILE A 471 -36.17 1.24 14.06
N GLU A 472 -37.23 1.25 14.87
CA GLU A 472 -37.67 2.44 15.59
C GLU A 472 -36.76 2.69 16.79
N VAL A 473 -36.25 3.91 16.91
CA VAL A 473 -35.44 4.38 18.03
C VAL A 473 -36.27 5.37 18.84
N TYR A 474 -36.40 5.14 20.15
CA TYR A 474 -37.28 5.92 21.01
C TYR A 474 -36.52 6.99 21.82
N THR A 475 -37.27 7.96 22.35
CA THR A 475 -36.71 9.03 23.19
C THR A 475 -36.24 8.54 24.57
N ASP A 476 -36.92 7.52 25.11
CA ASP A 476 -36.75 7.00 26.46
C ASP A 476 -37.40 5.61 26.59
N GLU A 477 -37.26 5.00 27.76
CA GLU A 477 -37.76 3.65 28.08
C GLU A 477 -39.28 3.50 28.00
N SER A 478 -40.05 4.59 27.97
CA SER A 478 -41.50 4.50 27.81
C SER A 478 -41.89 4.01 26.41
N ARG A 479 -41.00 4.16 25.41
CA ARG A 479 -41.19 3.75 24.00
C ARG A 479 -42.45 4.35 23.36
N LYS A 480 -42.90 5.50 23.87
CA LYS A 480 -44.11 6.20 23.37
C LYS A 480 -43.83 7.13 22.19
N THR A 481 -42.63 7.72 22.15
CA THR A 481 -42.25 8.70 21.15
C THR A 481 -41.08 8.16 20.34
N VAL A 482 -41.29 7.97 19.03
CA VAL A 482 -40.23 7.62 18.09
C VAL A 482 -39.39 8.85 17.82
N ARG A 483 -38.09 8.75 18.11
CA ARG A 483 -37.09 9.80 17.86
C ARG A 483 -36.55 9.72 16.44
N ALA A 484 -36.26 8.51 15.96
CA ALA A 484 -35.69 8.27 14.64
C ALA A 484 -36.05 6.86 14.16
N VAL A 485 -35.92 6.63 12.86
CA VAL A 485 -36.05 5.31 12.24
C VAL A 485 -34.76 5.01 11.50
N ILE A 486 -34.15 3.87 11.81
CA ILE A 486 -32.98 3.35 11.09
C ILE A 486 -33.51 2.36 10.06
N HIS A 487 -33.40 2.74 8.78
CA HIS A 487 -33.86 1.90 7.68
C HIS A 487 -32.83 0.82 7.37
N THR A 488 -33.29 -0.42 7.21
CA THR A 488 -32.41 -1.54 6.85
C THR A 488 -32.89 -2.22 5.57
N LEU A 489 -31.97 -2.84 4.84
CA LEU A 489 -32.28 -3.55 3.61
C LEU A 489 -32.39 -5.05 3.88
N ARG A 490 -33.39 -5.68 3.29
CA ARG A 490 -33.55 -7.14 3.30
C ARG A 490 -32.91 -7.76 2.07
N GLN A 491 -32.14 -8.83 2.29
CA GLN A 491 -31.63 -9.64 1.18
C GLN A 491 -32.80 -10.21 0.35
N GLN A 492 -32.80 -10.05 -0.97
CA GLN A 492 -33.88 -10.54 -1.86
C GLN A 492 -33.46 -11.68 -2.79
N MET A 493 -32.28 -12.26 -2.62
CA MET A 493 -31.91 -13.46 -3.39
C MET A 493 -32.84 -14.61 -3.01
N LYS A 494 -33.32 -15.37 -3.99
CA LYS A 494 -34.06 -16.60 -3.70
C LYS A 494 -33.17 -17.56 -2.90
N ARG A 495 -33.63 -17.95 -1.73
CA ARG A 495 -32.92 -18.85 -0.81
C ARG A 495 -33.56 -20.23 -0.85
N GLU A 496 -32.70 -21.26 -0.83
CA GLU A 496 -33.06 -22.65 -0.56
C GLU A 496 -33.62 -22.80 0.86
N GLU A 497 -34.31 -23.90 1.12
CA GLU A 497 -34.81 -24.22 2.46
C GLU A 497 -33.68 -24.26 3.50
N GLY A 498 -33.96 -23.77 4.71
CA GLY A 498 -32.97 -23.65 5.79
C GLY A 498 -32.04 -22.43 5.68
N ARG A 499 -32.16 -21.61 4.63
CA ARG A 499 -31.47 -20.31 4.52
C ARG A 499 -32.45 -19.16 4.62
N TYR A 500 -31.98 -18.08 5.24
CA TYR A 500 -32.80 -16.90 5.53
C TYR A 500 -32.41 -15.70 4.67
N ASN A 501 -33.38 -14.82 4.47
CA ASN A 501 -33.25 -13.54 3.83
C ASN A 501 -33.07 -12.47 4.91
N LEU A 502 -31.82 -12.24 5.31
CA LEU A 502 -31.49 -11.40 6.46
C LEU A 502 -31.77 -9.92 6.22
N ALA A 503 -32.20 -9.23 7.27
CA ALA A 503 -32.16 -7.78 7.42
C ALA A 503 -31.50 -7.45 8.78
N LEU A 504 -30.86 -6.28 8.91
CA LEU A 504 -30.24 -5.91 10.20
C LEU A 504 -31.28 -5.75 11.32
N ALA A 505 -32.51 -5.35 10.98
CA ALA A 505 -33.63 -5.26 11.91
C ALA A 505 -34.03 -6.62 12.51
N ASP A 506 -33.68 -7.75 11.88
CA ASP A 506 -34.03 -9.08 12.39
C ASP A 506 -33.35 -9.39 13.74
N PHE A 507 -32.29 -8.66 14.09
CA PHE A 507 -31.52 -8.85 15.33
C PHE A 507 -31.92 -7.89 16.45
N ILE A 508 -33.02 -7.15 16.28
CA ILE A 508 -33.61 -6.28 17.31
C ILE A 508 -35.03 -6.77 17.59
N ALA A 509 -35.42 -6.85 18.86
CA ALA A 509 -36.71 -7.39 19.26
C ALA A 509 -37.86 -6.65 18.57
N PRO A 510 -38.77 -7.38 17.89
CA PRO A 510 -39.95 -6.81 17.26
C PRO A 510 -40.84 -6.09 18.26
N LYS A 511 -41.43 -4.97 17.84
CA LYS A 511 -42.33 -4.17 18.68
C LYS A 511 -43.54 -4.96 19.19
N ASP A 512 -44.05 -5.88 18.39
CA ASP A 512 -45.17 -6.77 18.72
C ASP A 512 -44.79 -7.90 19.69
N SER A 513 -43.49 -8.18 19.89
CA SER A 513 -43.03 -9.15 20.90
C SER A 513 -43.22 -8.66 22.34
N GLY A 514 -43.34 -7.34 22.55
CA GLY A 514 -43.37 -6.72 23.87
C GLY A 514 -42.03 -6.75 24.62
N VAL A 515 -40.96 -7.29 24.01
CA VAL A 515 -39.63 -7.35 24.61
C VAL A 515 -38.91 -6.01 24.42
N ALA A 516 -38.33 -5.50 25.52
CA ALA A 516 -37.55 -4.27 25.52
C ALA A 516 -36.14 -4.53 24.99
N ASP A 517 -35.78 -3.89 23.88
CA ASP A 517 -34.46 -3.99 23.26
C ASP A 517 -33.83 -2.61 22.98
N TYR A 518 -32.58 -2.59 22.54
CA TYR A 518 -31.73 -1.41 22.46
C TYR A 518 -30.86 -1.44 21.20
N ILE A 519 -30.48 -0.25 20.75
CA ILE A 519 -29.47 -0.09 19.70
C ILE A 519 -28.39 0.86 20.14
N GLY A 520 -27.15 0.53 19.78
CA GLY A 520 -25.98 1.36 19.98
C GLY A 520 -25.57 2.05 18.68
N GLY A 521 -25.02 3.27 18.81
CA GLY A 521 -24.38 3.98 17.71
C GLY A 521 -23.12 4.69 18.20
N PHE A 522 -22.16 4.88 17.30
CA PHE A 522 -20.95 5.64 17.59
C PHE A 522 -20.43 6.40 16.38
N ALA A 523 -19.67 7.45 16.63
CA ALA A 523 -18.84 8.13 15.65
C ALA A 523 -17.52 8.52 16.32
N VAL A 524 -16.40 8.25 15.65
CA VAL A 524 -15.05 8.53 16.16
C VAL A 524 -14.24 9.27 15.11
N THR A 525 -13.25 10.03 15.56
CA THR A 525 -12.24 10.62 14.69
C THR A 525 -10.95 10.82 15.46
N THR A 526 -9.84 10.60 14.79
CA THR A 526 -8.49 10.92 15.27
C THR A 526 -7.77 11.87 14.31
N GLY A 527 -8.53 12.44 13.35
CA GLY A 527 -8.03 13.33 12.30
C GLY A 527 -8.03 14.81 12.68
N ILE A 528 -8.40 15.18 13.90
CA ILE A 528 -8.38 16.58 14.35
C ILE A 528 -6.91 17.00 14.48
N GLY A 529 -6.48 17.99 13.70
CA GLY A 529 -5.08 18.40 13.56
C GLY A 529 -4.36 17.79 12.36
N MET A 530 -4.97 16.83 11.65
CA MET A 530 -4.34 16.13 10.53
C MET A 530 -3.98 17.06 9.37
N GLU A 531 -4.87 17.98 8.98
CA GLU A 531 -4.62 18.90 7.87
C GLU A 531 -3.37 19.76 8.12
N ALA A 532 -3.23 20.30 9.33
CA ALA A 532 -2.06 21.08 9.72
C ALA A 532 -0.78 20.23 9.76
N LEU A 533 -0.87 18.99 10.24
CA LEU A 533 0.26 18.06 10.28
C LEU A 533 0.73 17.65 8.88
N VAL A 534 -0.20 17.33 7.99
CA VAL A 534 0.08 16.98 6.59
C VAL A 534 0.69 18.17 5.87
N LYS A 535 0.09 19.35 5.98
CA LYS A 535 0.61 20.58 5.36
C LYS A 535 2.04 20.87 5.78
N ARG A 536 2.36 20.68 7.07
CA ARG A 536 3.73 20.82 7.59
C ARG A 536 4.72 19.90 6.86
N PHE A 537 4.34 18.65 6.61
CA PHE A 537 5.20 17.71 5.89
C PHE A 537 5.28 18.03 4.38
N GLU A 538 4.18 18.44 3.77
CA GLU A 538 4.14 18.84 2.36
C GLU A 538 4.99 20.09 2.08
N GLU A 539 4.93 21.10 2.95
CA GLU A 539 5.79 22.30 2.90
C GLU A 539 7.28 21.95 3.06
N ALA A 540 7.59 20.87 3.76
CA ALA A 540 8.94 20.33 3.90
C ALA A 540 9.33 19.34 2.78
N HIS A 541 8.47 19.16 1.77
CA HIS A 541 8.62 18.18 0.68
C HIS A 541 8.76 16.72 1.15
N ASP A 542 8.17 16.38 2.30
CA ASP A 542 8.24 15.07 2.94
C ASP A 542 6.95 14.27 2.75
N ASP A 543 6.72 13.82 1.51
CA ASP A 543 5.54 13.01 1.16
C ASP A 543 5.46 11.72 1.98
N TYR A 544 6.61 11.16 2.38
CA TYR A 544 6.67 9.94 3.18
C TYR A 544 5.99 10.13 4.53
N ASN A 545 6.37 11.16 5.28
CA ASN A 545 5.76 11.44 6.57
C ASN A 545 4.34 11.98 6.44
N ALA A 546 4.01 12.69 5.36
CA ALA A 546 2.62 13.11 5.08
C ALA A 546 1.69 11.89 4.92
N ILE A 547 2.08 10.90 4.09
CA ILE A 547 1.31 9.67 3.90
C ILE A 547 1.30 8.81 5.17
N LEU A 548 2.45 8.72 5.86
CA LEU A 548 2.56 7.95 7.10
C LEU A 548 1.66 8.52 8.20
N ALA A 549 1.57 9.85 8.34
CA ALA A 549 0.68 10.51 9.28
C ALA A 549 -0.80 10.20 8.99
N LYS A 550 -1.22 10.31 7.72
CA LYS A 550 -2.59 9.95 7.30
C LYS A 550 -2.91 8.49 7.61
N ALA A 551 -2.02 7.57 7.23
CA ALA A 551 -2.19 6.14 7.50
C ALA A 551 -2.24 5.84 9.01
N LEU A 552 -1.49 6.56 9.84
CA LEU A 552 -1.52 6.43 11.30
C LEU A 552 -2.84 6.93 11.90
N ALA A 553 -3.38 8.08 11.46
CA ALA A 553 -4.69 8.50 11.95
C ALA A 553 -5.78 7.51 11.55
N ASP A 554 -5.74 6.97 10.33
CA ASP A 554 -6.65 5.90 9.89
C ASP A 554 -6.47 4.60 10.68
N ARG A 555 -5.36 4.40 11.39
CA ARG A 555 -5.14 3.28 12.32
C ARG A 555 -5.61 3.59 13.74
N LEU A 556 -5.58 4.86 14.13
CA LEU A 556 -6.05 5.34 15.42
C LEU A 556 -7.58 5.47 15.44
N ALA A 557 -8.20 5.83 14.31
CA ALA A 557 -9.65 5.82 14.13
C ALA A 557 -10.15 4.38 13.93
#